data_AF-A0A8J7MEL7-F1
#
_entry.id   AF-A0A8J7MEL7-F1
#
_cell.length_a   1.000
_cell.length_b   1.000
_cell.length_c   1.000
_cell.angle_alpha   90.00
_cell.angle_beta   90.00
_cell.angle_gamma   90.00
#
_symmetry.space_group_name_H-M   'P 1'
#
loop_
_entity.id
_entity.type
_entity.pdbx_description
1 polymer ?
#
loop_
_entity_poly.entity_id
_entity_poly.type
_entity_poly.pdbx_seq_one_letter_code
_entity_poly.pdbx_strand_id
1 'polypeptide(L)'
;MHELLQFLNHSGFEYAPDFIGVDEKSNRECLSYIDGEVALRPWPSVLRTLSGLEQIARMLKQYHQIVVKFEPIGAKWHLADRDTTDSCIIRHGDIGPWNMVWMGDRLVGVIDWDFAEPGTILEDLAQVAWHCIPLKPPRRSTEAGVASEDIEERFDFFCRTYGVSKELVLQNISIIHDQEIDRMKTHGVKGVEPWATFLERGDLEVVIEDSLWLRQRYNLV
;
A
#
# COMPACT_ATOMS: atom_id res chain seq x y z
N MET A 1 -4.23 6.33 -14.64
CA MET A 1 -2.99 6.55 -13.86
C MET A 1 -2.30 7.87 -14.21
N HIS A 2 -1.97 8.17 -15.48
CA HIS A 2 -1.28 9.44 -15.83
C HIS A 2 -1.93 10.72 -15.25
N GLU A 3 -3.27 10.83 -15.32
CA GLU A 3 -4.01 11.97 -14.77
C GLU A 3 -3.86 12.09 -13.24
N LEU A 4 -3.79 10.97 -12.53
CA LEU A 4 -3.56 10.94 -11.09
C LEU A 4 -2.16 11.47 -10.78
N LEU A 5 -1.12 10.96 -11.44
CA LEU A 5 0.26 11.44 -11.24
C LEU A 5 0.37 12.94 -11.54
N GLN A 6 -0.17 13.40 -12.67
CA GLN A 6 -0.21 14.82 -12.98
C GLN A 6 -0.91 15.61 -11.87
N PHE A 7 -2.09 15.18 -11.41
CA PHE A 7 -2.82 15.87 -10.35
C PHE A 7 -2.02 15.94 -9.04
N LEU A 8 -1.37 14.85 -8.64
CA LEU A 8 -0.54 14.79 -7.43
C LEU A 8 0.62 15.79 -7.50
N ASN A 9 1.34 15.82 -8.63
CA ASN A 9 2.47 16.73 -8.82
C ASN A 9 2.03 18.20 -8.83
N HIS A 10 0.93 18.54 -9.53
CA HIS A 10 0.37 19.90 -9.52
C HIS A 10 -0.13 20.33 -8.13
N SER A 11 -0.52 19.36 -7.28
CA SER A 11 -0.99 19.60 -5.92
C SER A 11 0.15 19.64 -4.88
N GLY A 12 1.40 19.47 -5.30
CA GLY A 12 2.58 19.49 -4.42
C GLY A 12 2.78 18.21 -3.62
N PHE A 13 2.32 17.06 -4.13
CA PHE A 13 2.65 15.76 -3.55
C PHE A 13 4.01 15.29 -4.06
N GLU A 14 5.06 15.49 -3.25
CA GLU A 14 6.46 15.30 -3.64
C GLU A 14 6.93 13.83 -3.72
N TYR A 15 6.08 12.88 -3.33
CA TYR A 15 6.45 11.46 -3.27
C TYR A 15 6.04 10.67 -4.51
N ALA A 16 5.30 11.26 -5.45
CA ALA A 16 4.96 10.60 -6.71
C ALA A 16 5.99 10.96 -7.79
N PRO A 17 6.23 10.08 -8.78
CA PRO A 17 7.04 10.44 -9.94
C PRO A 17 6.29 11.45 -10.83
N ASP A 18 7.06 12.24 -11.57
CA ASP A 18 6.52 13.13 -12.61
C ASP A 18 6.15 12.31 -13.84
N PHE A 19 4.91 12.46 -14.30
CA PHE A 19 4.55 11.97 -15.62
C PHE A 19 5.14 12.90 -16.70
N ILE A 20 6.12 12.40 -17.45
CA ILE A 20 6.82 13.16 -18.50
C ILE A 20 6.05 13.05 -19.82
N GLY A 21 5.48 11.88 -20.12
CA GLY A 21 4.73 11.63 -21.35
C GLY A 21 4.74 10.17 -21.76
N VAL A 22 4.28 9.90 -22.98
CA VAL A 22 4.38 8.59 -23.63
C VAL A 22 5.32 8.73 -24.82
N ASP A 23 6.34 7.88 -24.89
CA ASP A 23 7.27 7.85 -26.02
C ASP A 23 6.54 7.39 -27.29
N GLU A 24 6.48 8.26 -28.30
CA GLU A 24 5.72 8.02 -29.54
C GLU A 24 6.20 6.79 -30.31
N LYS A 25 7.47 6.40 -30.18
CA LYS A 25 8.06 5.30 -30.95
C LYS A 25 7.77 3.94 -30.32
N SER A 26 7.92 3.84 -29.00
CA SER A 26 7.75 2.59 -28.26
C SER A 26 6.40 2.45 -27.60
N ASN A 27 5.58 3.51 -27.58
CA ASN A 27 4.32 3.60 -26.84
C ASN A 27 4.50 3.24 -25.36
N ARG A 28 5.65 3.64 -24.78
CA ARG A 28 5.98 3.40 -23.38
C ARG A 28 5.82 4.67 -22.58
N GLU A 29 5.27 4.52 -21.39
CA GLU A 29 5.21 5.57 -20.41
C GLU A 29 6.62 6.00 -19.97
N CYS A 30 6.79 7.31 -19.81
CA CYS A 30 8.00 7.93 -19.31
C CYS A 30 7.68 8.68 -18.01
N LEU A 31 8.31 8.26 -16.93
CA LEU A 31 8.22 8.88 -15.61
C LEU A 31 9.57 9.47 -15.19
N SER A 32 9.57 10.48 -14.31
CA SER A 32 10.82 10.95 -13.69
C SER A 32 11.41 9.88 -12.78
N TYR A 33 12.74 9.82 -12.76
CA TYR A 33 13.47 8.91 -11.90
C TYR A 33 13.54 9.48 -10.48
N ILE A 34 13.15 8.66 -9.49
CA ILE A 34 13.28 8.99 -8.08
C ILE A 34 14.57 8.34 -7.57
N ASP A 35 15.55 9.17 -7.22
CA ASP A 35 16.84 8.71 -6.71
C ASP A 35 16.72 8.12 -5.31
N GLY A 36 17.17 6.87 -5.12
CA GLY A 36 17.08 6.14 -3.87
C GLY A 36 16.93 4.63 -4.05
N GLU A 37 16.68 3.94 -2.95
CA GLU A 37 16.59 2.48 -2.88
C GLU A 37 15.23 2.04 -2.35
N VAL A 38 14.64 0.99 -2.96
CA VAL A 38 13.40 0.39 -2.47
C VAL A 38 13.63 -0.46 -1.22
N ALA A 39 12.65 -0.50 -0.30
CA ALA A 39 12.79 -1.27 0.93
C ALA A 39 12.41 -2.75 0.72
N LEU A 40 13.43 -3.58 0.47
CA LEU A 40 13.31 -5.04 0.47
C LEU A 40 13.64 -5.63 1.85
N ARG A 41 13.40 -6.94 2.02
CA ARG A 41 13.74 -7.66 3.26
C ARG A 41 15.19 -8.19 3.21
N PRO A 42 15.96 -8.13 4.32
CA PRO A 42 15.63 -7.46 5.58
C PRO A 42 15.55 -5.93 5.39
N TRP A 43 14.65 -5.28 6.15
CA TRP A 43 14.36 -3.87 5.93
C TRP A 43 15.56 -2.95 6.24
N PRO A 44 15.69 -1.83 5.51
CA PRO A 44 16.65 -0.79 5.85
C PRO A 44 16.43 -0.32 7.30
N SER A 45 17.50 0.15 7.95
CA SER A 45 17.47 0.56 9.37
C SER A 45 16.36 1.53 9.68
N VAL A 46 16.14 2.54 8.83
CA VAL A 46 15.10 3.55 9.01
C VAL A 46 13.71 2.95 9.16
N LEU A 47 13.34 1.97 8.33
CA LEU A 47 12.01 1.36 8.34
C LEU A 47 11.80 0.50 9.61
N ARG A 48 12.88 0.07 10.25
CA ARG A 48 12.84 -0.62 11.55
C ARG A 48 12.68 0.34 12.74
N THR A 49 12.71 1.65 12.53
CA THR A 49 12.50 2.66 13.59
C THR A 49 11.09 3.26 13.57
N LEU A 50 10.69 3.92 14.66
CA LEU A 50 9.48 4.75 14.69
C LEU A 50 9.58 5.96 13.76
N SER A 51 10.79 6.48 13.49
CA SER A 51 10.98 7.61 12.57
C SER A 51 10.63 7.25 11.12
N GLY A 52 10.93 6.03 10.67
CA GLY A 52 10.48 5.54 9.37
C GLY A 52 8.96 5.45 9.27
N LEU A 53 8.31 4.91 10.31
CA LEU A 53 6.85 4.85 10.38
C LEU A 53 6.20 6.24 10.44
N GLU A 54 6.83 7.20 11.11
CA GLU A 54 6.37 8.59 11.13
C GLU A 54 6.31 9.19 9.72
N GLN A 55 7.38 9.00 8.94
CA GLN A 55 7.47 9.50 7.57
C GLN A 55 6.38 8.88 6.69
N ILE A 56 6.18 7.56 6.79
CA ILE A 56 5.11 6.86 6.04
C ILE A 56 3.73 7.39 6.42
N ALA A 57 3.43 7.51 7.72
CA ALA A 57 2.14 8.01 8.19
C ALA A 57 1.86 9.44 7.75
N ARG A 58 2.88 10.31 7.77
CA ARG A 58 2.77 11.71 7.31
C ARG A 58 2.61 11.82 5.81
N MET A 59 3.39 11.05 5.04
CA MET A 59 3.26 10.97 3.59
C MET A 59 1.85 10.52 3.21
N LEU A 60 1.34 9.45 3.83
CA LEU A 60 0.02 8.93 3.53
C LEU A 60 -1.09 9.92 3.90
N LYS A 61 -0.93 10.65 5.02
CA LYS A 61 -1.85 11.72 5.41
C LYS A 61 -1.87 12.86 4.39
N GLN A 62 -0.71 13.27 3.89
CA GLN A 62 -0.61 14.29 2.84
C GLN A 62 -1.26 13.80 1.54
N TYR A 63 -0.98 12.56 1.14
CA TYR A 63 -1.62 11.91 -0.02
C TYR A 63 -3.14 11.96 0.10
N HIS A 64 -3.70 11.48 1.22
CA HIS A 64 -5.14 11.47 1.45
C HIS A 64 -5.76 12.87 1.45
N GLN A 65 -5.09 13.89 1.99
CA GLN A 65 -5.59 15.27 1.96
C GLN A 65 -5.64 15.89 0.56
N ILE A 66 -4.80 15.38 -0.35
CA ILE A 66 -4.72 15.83 -1.75
C ILE A 66 -5.72 15.05 -2.60
N VAL A 67 -5.64 13.71 -2.58
CA VAL A 67 -6.37 12.82 -3.50
C VAL A 67 -7.88 12.83 -3.29
N VAL A 68 -8.38 13.22 -2.11
CA VAL A 68 -9.83 13.43 -1.88
C VAL A 68 -10.45 14.48 -2.80
N LYS A 69 -9.64 15.29 -3.48
CA LYS A 69 -10.08 16.31 -4.44
C LYS A 69 -9.91 15.88 -5.90
N PHE A 70 -9.41 14.67 -6.14
CA PHE A 70 -9.20 14.14 -7.48
C PHE A 70 -10.48 13.49 -8.01
N GLU A 71 -10.91 13.89 -9.20
CA GLU A 71 -12.04 13.29 -9.89
C GLU A 71 -11.56 12.41 -11.05
N PRO A 72 -11.72 11.07 -10.97
CA PRO A 72 -11.19 10.13 -11.96
C PRO A 72 -12.14 9.98 -13.18
N ILE A 73 -12.44 11.06 -13.89
CA ILE A 73 -13.45 11.07 -14.96
C ILE A 73 -13.04 10.12 -16.10
N GLY A 74 -13.83 9.06 -16.30
CA GLY A 74 -13.56 8.08 -17.37
C GLY A 74 -12.33 7.20 -17.13
N ALA A 75 -11.82 7.16 -15.89
CA ALA A 75 -10.71 6.32 -15.52
C ALA A 75 -11.03 4.83 -15.74
N LYS A 76 -10.00 4.07 -16.13
CA LYS A 76 -10.03 2.62 -16.22
C LYS A 76 -9.08 2.06 -15.19
N TRP A 77 -9.59 1.15 -14.38
CA TRP A 77 -8.86 0.48 -13.32
C TRP A 77 -8.36 -0.88 -13.81
N HIS A 78 -7.32 -1.40 -13.16
CA HIS A 78 -6.77 -2.71 -13.51
C HIS A 78 -7.81 -3.82 -13.38
N LEU A 79 -8.62 -3.77 -12.32
CA LEU A 79 -9.86 -4.53 -12.19
C LEU A 79 -11.07 -3.61 -12.23
N ALA A 80 -12.12 -4.04 -12.93
CA ALA A 80 -13.42 -3.36 -12.94
C ALA A 80 -14.36 -3.94 -11.86
N ASP A 81 -13.84 -4.21 -10.67
CA ASP A 81 -14.55 -4.81 -9.53
C ASP A 81 -14.93 -3.80 -8.44
N ARG A 82 -14.62 -2.51 -8.66
CA ARG A 82 -14.91 -1.41 -7.73
C ARG A 82 -15.64 -0.25 -8.41
N ASP A 83 -16.71 0.20 -7.77
CA ASP A 83 -17.43 1.40 -8.16
C ASP A 83 -16.87 2.64 -7.45
N THR A 84 -16.91 3.79 -8.14
CA THR A 84 -16.61 5.08 -7.52
C THR A 84 -17.85 5.58 -6.79
N THR A 85 -17.76 5.73 -5.46
CA THR A 85 -18.82 6.31 -4.63
C THR A 85 -18.38 7.65 -4.04
N ASP A 86 -19.32 8.45 -3.53
CA ASP A 86 -19.04 9.78 -2.96
C ASP A 86 -18.05 9.76 -1.77
N SER A 87 -17.86 8.61 -1.12
CA SER A 87 -16.91 8.43 -0.02
C SER A 87 -15.57 7.83 -0.45
N CYS A 88 -15.40 7.49 -1.72
CA CYS A 88 -14.18 6.91 -2.24
C CYS A 88 -13.10 7.97 -2.46
N ILE A 89 -11.87 7.57 -2.20
CA ILE A 89 -10.66 8.19 -2.75
C ILE A 89 -10.08 7.27 -3.81
N ILE A 90 -9.04 7.73 -4.52
CA ILE A 90 -8.16 6.81 -5.23
C ILE A 90 -7.11 6.31 -4.24
N ARG A 91 -7.14 5.02 -3.92
CA ARG A 91 -6.10 4.37 -3.12
C ARG A 91 -4.94 3.95 -4.01
N HIS A 92 -3.77 3.68 -3.44
CA HIS A 92 -2.62 3.23 -4.23
C HIS A 92 -2.78 1.79 -4.75
N GLY A 93 -3.41 0.91 -3.97
CA GLY A 93 -3.70 -0.48 -4.34
C GLY A 93 -2.55 -1.48 -4.10
N ASP A 94 -1.30 -1.02 -4.06
CA ASP A 94 -0.11 -1.83 -3.73
C ASP A 94 0.90 -1.07 -2.86
N ILE A 95 0.43 -0.43 -1.79
CA ILE A 95 1.30 0.36 -0.92
C ILE A 95 2.03 -0.52 0.12
N GLY A 96 3.25 -0.93 -0.23
CA GLY A 96 4.14 -1.71 0.63
C GLY A 96 5.59 -1.23 0.60
N PRO A 97 6.46 -1.74 1.48
CA PRO A 97 7.87 -1.36 1.54
C PRO A 97 8.62 -1.48 0.20
N TRP A 98 8.26 -2.47 -0.62
CA TRP A 98 8.86 -2.70 -1.94
C TRP A 98 8.59 -1.56 -2.94
N ASN A 99 7.55 -0.74 -2.68
CA ASN A 99 7.19 0.42 -3.49
C ASN A 99 7.56 1.75 -2.83
N MET A 100 8.26 1.73 -1.69
CA MET A 100 8.74 2.92 -0.99
C MET A 100 10.23 3.14 -1.26
N VAL A 101 10.57 4.30 -1.81
CA VAL A 101 11.93 4.70 -2.17
C VAL A 101 12.56 5.53 -1.06
N TRP A 102 13.73 5.11 -0.59
CA TRP A 102 14.46 5.72 0.51
C TRP A 102 15.82 6.25 0.06
N MET A 103 16.14 7.48 0.45
CA MET A 103 17.47 8.07 0.30
C MET A 103 18.09 8.21 1.69
N GLY A 104 18.92 7.24 2.07
CA GLY A 104 19.35 7.09 3.46
C GLY A 104 18.16 6.85 4.38
N ASP A 105 18.00 7.71 5.40
CA ASP A 105 16.88 7.61 6.36
C ASP A 105 15.67 8.48 5.97
N ARG A 106 15.62 8.99 4.74
CA ARG A 106 14.52 9.84 4.24
C ARG A 106 13.66 9.09 3.21
N LEU A 107 12.36 9.04 3.43
CA LEU A 107 11.39 8.61 2.43
C LEU A 107 11.34 9.69 1.33
N VAL A 108 11.59 9.30 0.08
CA VAL A 108 11.67 10.24 -1.06
C VAL A 108 10.70 9.91 -2.18
N GLY A 109 10.05 8.74 -2.15
CA GLY A 109 9.06 8.42 -3.16
C GLY A 109 8.24 7.17 -2.89
N VAL A 110 7.16 7.07 -3.64
CA VAL A 110 6.27 5.93 -3.76
C VAL A 110 6.05 5.67 -5.25
N ILE A 111 6.29 4.44 -5.68
CA ILE A 111 6.25 3.99 -7.07
C ILE A 111 5.18 2.91 -7.28
N ASP A 112 5.00 2.48 -8.53
CA ASP A 112 4.10 1.39 -8.91
C ASP A 112 2.60 1.71 -8.70
N TRP A 113 2.15 2.78 -9.35
CA TRP A 113 0.77 3.27 -9.27
C TRP A 113 -0.22 2.52 -10.18
N ASP A 114 0.19 1.39 -10.76
CA ASP A 114 -0.61 0.63 -11.74
C ASP A 114 -1.88 0.02 -11.11
N PHE A 115 -1.85 -0.25 -9.81
CA PHE A 115 -2.99 -0.74 -9.03
C PHE A 115 -3.83 0.35 -8.38
N ALA A 116 -3.58 1.63 -8.71
CA ALA A 116 -4.41 2.71 -8.19
C ALA A 116 -5.87 2.51 -8.62
N GLU A 117 -6.79 2.54 -7.66
CA GLU A 117 -8.21 2.22 -7.87
C GLU A 117 -9.10 2.95 -6.85
N PRO A 118 -10.44 2.99 -7.03
CA PRO A 118 -11.33 3.54 -6.03
C PRO A 118 -11.24 2.72 -4.74
N GLY A 119 -11.20 3.40 -3.60
CA GLY A 119 -11.13 2.75 -2.30
C GLY A 119 -11.35 3.75 -1.19
N THR A 120 -10.96 3.37 0.02
CA THR A 120 -11.08 4.24 1.20
C THR A 120 -9.72 4.55 1.80
N ILE A 121 -9.66 5.65 2.55
CA ILE A 121 -8.51 6.01 3.39
C ILE A 121 -8.10 4.85 4.31
N LEU A 122 -9.08 4.10 4.84
CA LEU A 122 -8.82 3.00 5.77
C LEU A 122 -8.19 1.79 5.08
N GLU A 123 -8.45 1.57 3.79
CA GLU A 123 -7.84 0.47 3.03
C GLU A 123 -6.34 0.71 2.78
N ASP A 124 -5.93 1.93 2.43
CA ASP A 124 -4.50 2.27 2.31
C ASP A 124 -3.80 2.20 3.68
N LEU A 125 -4.44 2.69 4.74
CA LEU A 125 -3.91 2.56 6.11
C LEU A 125 -3.76 1.11 6.55
N ALA A 126 -4.73 0.27 6.21
CA ALA A 126 -4.69 -1.15 6.50
C ALA A 126 -3.58 -1.85 5.71
N GLN A 127 -3.39 -1.51 4.43
CA GLN A 127 -2.32 -2.09 3.61
C GLN A 127 -0.93 -1.70 4.14
N VAL A 128 -0.73 -0.42 4.49
CA VAL A 128 0.50 0.02 5.16
C VAL A 128 0.70 -0.68 6.50
N ALA A 129 -0.33 -0.81 7.34
CA ALA A 129 -0.21 -1.49 8.62
C ALA A 129 0.13 -2.98 8.45
N TRP A 130 -0.48 -3.64 7.48
CA TRP A 130 -0.21 -5.04 7.14
C TRP A 130 1.24 -5.25 6.68
N HIS A 131 1.78 -4.36 5.84
CA HIS A 131 3.08 -4.57 5.21
C HIS A 131 4.26 -3.83 5.87
N CYS A 132 4.06 -2.69 6.54
CA CYS A 132 5.11 -1.87 7.15
C CYS A 132 5.22 -1.99 8.69
N ILE A 133 4.21 -2.58 9.36
CA ILE A 133 4.19 -2.79 10.83
C ILE A 133 4.29 -4.27 11.21
N PRO A 134 4.86 -5.08 10.34
CA PRO A 134 4.34 -6.40 9.93
C PRO A 134 3.32 -7.03 10.91
N LEU A 135 2.03 -6.68 10.80
CA LEU A 135 0.91 -7.32 11.52
C LEU A 135 0.61 -8.72 10.93
N LYS A 136 1.56 -9.63 11.08
CA LYS A 136 1.63 -10.98 10.48
C LYS A 136 2.24 -11.98 11.49
N PRO A 137 2.24 -13.30 11.21
CA PRO A 137 2.91 -14.28 12.05
C PRO A 137 4.38 -13.91 12.37
N PRO A 138 4.90 -14.23 13.57
CA PRO A 138 6.18 -13.74 14.08
C PRO A 138 7.39 -13.93 13.13
N ARG A 139 7.38 -15.00 12.34
CA ARG A 139 8.42 -15.26 11.32
C ARG A 139 8.60 -14.07 10.36
N ARG A 140 7.50 -13.43 9.95
CA ARG A 140 7.52 -12.27 9.04
C ARG A 140 8.08 -11.02 9.70
N SER A 141 7.88 -10.84 11.00
CA SER A 141 8.52 -9.75 11.75
C SER A 141 10.04 -9.94 11.82
N THR A 142 10.48 -11.18 12.08
CA THR A 142 11.91 -11.54 12.06
C THR A 142 12.55 -11.33 10.69
N GLU A 143 11.87 -11.71 9.59
CA GLU A 143 12.34 -11.46 8.21
C GLU A 143 12.46 -9.95 7.90
N ALA A 144 11.70 -9.09 8.58
CA ALA A 144 11.81 -7.63 8.47
C ALA A 144 12.92 -7.05 9.37
N GLY A 145 13.48 -7.85 10.29
CA GLY A 145 14.39 -7.36 11.33
C GLY A 145 13.70 -6.53 12.41
N VAL A 146 12.39 -6.75 12.62
CA VAL A 146 11.57 -6.10 13.65
C VAL A 146 11.23 -7.12 14.72
N ALA A 147 11.44 -6.77 15.99
CA ALA A 147 11.12 -7.64 17.11
C ALA A 147 9.59 -7.80 17.24
N SER A 148 9.10 -8.99 17.58
CA SER A 148 7.65 -9.25 17.64
C SER A 148 6.97 -8.49 18.78
N GLU A 149 7.73 -8.18 19.82
CA GLU A 149 7.33 -7.37 20.98
C GLU A 149 7.10 -5.90 20.64
N ASP A 150 7.75 -5.37 19.59
CA ASP A 150 7.64 -3.95 19.20
C ASP A 150 6.38 -3.67 18.37
N ILE A 151 5.68 -4.71 17.90
CA ILE A 151 4.61 -4.58 16.90
C ILE A 151 3.43 -3.73 17.41
N GLU A 152 3.03 -3.89 18.67
CA GLU A 152 1.95 -3.09 19.26
C GLU A 152 2.33 -1.60 19.37
N GLU A 153 3.53 -1.31 19.88
CA GLU A 153 4.01 0.07 20.01
C GLU A 153 4.10 0.76 18.65
N ARG A 154 4.64 0.06 17.66
CA ARG A 154 4.74 0.53 16.27
C ARG A 154 3.36 0.82 15.68
N PHE A 155 2.39 -0.05 15.95
CA PHE A 155 1.04 0.11 15.44
C PHE A 155 0.32 1.30 16.10
N ASP A 156 0.40 1.40 17.43
CA ASP A 156 -0.13 2.53 18.18
C ASP A 156 0.51 3.85 17.72
N PHE A 157 1.82 3.86 17.49
CA PHE A 157 2.54 5.01 16.99
C PHE A 157 2.07 5.45 15.59
N PHE A 158 1.92 4.50 14.66
CA PHE A 158 1.42 4.77 13.31
C PHE A 158 0.01 5.36 13.34
N CYS A 159 -0.92 4.71 14.03
CA CYS A 159 -2.30 5.16 14.17
C CYS A 159 -2.40 6.55 14.79
N ARG A 160 -1.63 6.82 15.86
CA ARG A 160 -1.57 8.13 16.51
C ARG A 160 -0.98 9.22 15.60
N THR A 161 0.08 8.90 14.87
CA THR A 161 0.74 9.86 13.96
C THR A 161 -0.20 10.26 12.83
N TYR A 162 -0.92 9.30 12.25
CA TYR A 162 -1.92 9.58 11.24
C TYR A 162 -3.14 10.31 11.83
N GLY A 163 -3.59 9.89 13.01
CA GLY A 163 -4.79 10.38 13.69
C GLY A 163 -6.02 9.52 13.42
N VAL A 164 -5.87 8.19 13.43
CA VAL A 164 -6.92 7.19 13.20
C VAL A 164 -7.03 6.23 14.39
N SER A 165 -8.22 5.68 14.63
CA SER A 165 -8.43 4.62 15.62
C SER A 165 -7.76 3.32 15.16
N LYS A 166 -7.10 2.64 16.11
CA LYS A 166 -6.48 1.33 15.88
C LYS A 166 -7.52 0.29 15.49
N GLU A 167 -8.68 0.32 16.13
CA GLU A 167 -9.79 -0.60 15.91
C GLU A 167 -10.30 -0.51 14.46
N LEU A 168 -10.43 0.70 13.92
CA LEU A 168 -10.83 0.90 12.52
C LEU A 168 -9.81 0.35 11.54
N VAL A 169 -8.51 0.56 11.80
CA VAL A 169 -7.46 0.01 10.94
C VAL A 169 -7.45 -1.51 11.02
N LEU A 170 -7.54 -2.11 12.21
CA LEU A 170 -7.61 -3.58 12.38
C LEU A 170 -8.78 -4.21 11.62
N GLN A 171 -9.98 -3.63 11.73
CA GLN A 171 -11.15 -4.09 11.00
C GLN A 171 -10.91 -4.05 9.48
N ASN A 172 -10.26 -2.99 8.98
CA ASN A 172 -9.96 -2.86 7.57
C ASN A 172 -8.84 -3.78 7.09
N ILE A 173 -7.89 -4.17 7.95
CA ILE A 173 -6.92 -5.22 7.59
C ILE A 173 -7.64 -6.54 7.30
N SER A 174 -8.59 -6.95 8.14
CA SER A 174 -9.39 -8.16 7.87
C SER A 174 -10.17 -8.05 6.55
N ILE A 175 -10.75 -6.89 6.25
CA ILE A 175 -11.49 -6.65 5.01
C ILE A 175 -10.57 -6.79 3.78
N ILE A 176 -9.40 -6.14 3.79
CA ILE A 176 -8.49 -6.23 2.63
C ILE A 176 -7.88 -7.63 2.48
N HIS A 177 -7.70 -8.39 3.57
CA HIS A 177 -7.31 -9.80 3.49
C HIS A 177 -8.37 -10.62 2.75
N ASP A 178 -9.65 -10.46 3.12
CA ASP A 178 -10.75 -11.19 2.47
C ASP A 178 -10.87 -10.83 0.98
N GLN A 179 -10.74 -9.53 0.66
CA GLN A 179 -10.73 -9.07 -0.73
C GLN A 179 -9.57 -9.65 -1.53
N GLU A 180 -8.35 -9.68 -0.97
CA GLU A 180 -7.17 -10.20 -1.67
C GLU A 180 -7.24 -11.72 -1.85
N ILE A 181 -7.77 -12.44 -0.86
CA ILE A 181 -8.08 -13.88 -0.96
C ILE A 181 -9.11 -14.14 -2.06
N ASP A 182 -10.17 -13.33 -2.14
CA ASP A 182 -11.21 -13.47 -3.17
C ASP A 182 -10.65 -13.16 -4.56
N ARG A 183 -9.87 -12.08 -4.70
CA ARG A 183 -9.21 -11.74 -5.97
C ARG A 183 -8.28 -12.85 -6.45
N MET A 184 -7.44 -13.42 -5.59
CA MET A 184 -6.61 -14.58 -5.96
C MET A 184 -7.43 -15.80 -6.39
N LYS A 185 -8.53 -16.12 -5.68
CA LYS A 185 -9.40 -17.26 -6.01
C LYS A 185 -10.20 -17.06 -7.29
N THR A 186 -10.60 -15.83 -7.60
CA THR A 186 -11.50 -15.52 -8.71
C THR A 186 -10.75 -15.11 -9.97
N HIS A 187 -9.70 -14.29 -9.84
CA HIS A 187 -8.90 -13.74 -10.94
C HIS A 187 -7.66 -14.58 -11.22
N GLY A 188 -7.02 -15.12 -10.17
CA GLY A 188 -5.84 -15.97 -10.34
C GLY A 188 -6.12 -17.23 -11.17
N VAL A 189 -7.22 -17.93 -10.89
CA VAL A 189 -7.64 -19.12 -11.67
C VAL A 189 -8.04 -18.79 -13.12
N LYS A 190 -8.35 -17.52 -13.41
CA LYS A 190 -8.68 -17.03 -14.77
C LYS A 190 -7.45 -16.55 -15.54
N GLY A 191 -6.25 -16.63 -14.95
CA GLY A 191 -5.01 -16.16 -15.58
C GLY A 191 -4.89 -14.64 -15.64
N VAL A 192 -5.60 -13.91 -14.77
CA VAL A 192 -5.50 -12.44 -14.70
C VAL A 192 -4.30 -12.07 -13.83
N GLU A 193 -3.33 -11.38 -14.40
CA GLU A 193 -2.15 -10.91 -13.66
C GLU A 193 -2.48 -9.70 -12.76
N PRO A 194 -1.80 -9.53 -11.62
CA PRO A 194 -0.74 -10.39 -11.08
C PRO A 194 -1.26 -11.57 -10.24
N TRP A 195 -2.58 -11.67 -10.03
CA TRP A 195 -3.18 -12.71 -9.18
C TRP A 195 -2.91 -14.12 -9.67
N ALA A 196 -2.73 -14.32 -10.98
CA ALA A 196 -2.30 -15.59 -11.55
C ALA A 196 -0.90 -15.98 -11.05
N THR A 197 0.06 -15.06 -11.17
CA THR A 197 1.41 -15.23 -10.60
C THR A 197 1.38 -15.45 -9.08
N PHE A 198 0.57 -14.69 -8.34
CA PHE A 198 0.45 -14.83 -6.88
C PHE A 198 -0.07 -16.22 -6.49
N LEU A 199 -1.08 -16.71 -7.21
CA LEU A 199 -1.65 -18.03 -6.98
C LEU A 199 -0.62 -19.14 -7.29
N GLU A 200 0.12 -19.03 -8.39
CA GLU A 200 1.17 -20.00 -8.75
C GLU A 200 2.31 -20.04 -7.72
N ARG A 201 2.67 -18.88 -7.15
CA ARG A 201 3.72 -18.78 -6.12
C ARG A 201 3.27 -19.30 -4.75
N GLY A 202 1.98 -19.56 -4.54
CA GLY A 202 1.41 -19.98 -3.27
C GLY A 202 1.16 -18.83 -2.29
N ASP A 203 0.95 -17.61 -2.79
CA ASP A 203 0.69 -16.44 -1.95
C ASP A 203 -0.70 -16.50 -1.31
N LEU A 204 -1.65 -17.25 -1.89
CA LEU A 204 -3.00 -17.43 -1.34
C LEU A 204 -2.95 -18.02 0.07
N GLU A 205 -2.18 -19.09 0.25
CA GLU A 205 -2.00 -19.74 1.55
C GLU A 205 -1.35 -18.80 2.56
N VAL A 206 -0.42 -17.95 2.10
CA VAL A 206 0.25 -16.95 2.95
C VAL A 206 -0.74 -15.89 3.43
N VAL A 207 -1.59 -15.36 2.56
CA VAL A 207 -2.57 -14.34 2.96
C VAL A 207 -3.64 -14.94 3.88
N ILE A 208 -4.04 -16.20 3.64
CA ILE A 208 -4.95 -16.93 4.55
C ILE A 208 -4.31 -17.08 5.94
N GLU A 209 -3.02 -17.45 6.02
CA GLU A 209 -2.29 -17.57 7.28
C GLU A 209 -2.22 -16.21 8.02
N ASP A 210 -1.85 -15.15 7.30
CA ASP A 210 -1.80 -13.78 7.84
C ASP A 210 -3.17 -13.37 8.42
N SER A 211 -4.25 -13.69 7.70
CA SER A 211 -5.62 -13.35 8.08
C SER A 211 -6.10 -14.11 9.32
N LEU A 212 -5.85 -15.43 9.38
CA LEU A 212 -6.19 -16.25 10.54
C LEU A 212 -5.41 -15.80 11.78
N TRP A 213 -4.12 -15.51 11.63
CA TRP A 213 -3.29 -15.01 12.71
C TRP A 213 -3.81 -13.68 13.27
N LEU A 214 -4.15 -12.74 12.39
CA LEU A 214 -4.64 -11.42 12.79
C LEU A 214 -5.97 -11.54 13.56
N ARG A 215 -6.93 -12.32 13.02
CA ARG A 215 -8.22 -12.56 13.66
C ARG A 215 -8.07 -13.19 15.04
N GLN A 216 -7.20 -14.20 15.15
CA GLN A 216 -6.92 -14.85 16.43
C GLN A 216 -6.26 -13.90 17.44
N ARG A 217 -5.27 -13.12 17.01
CA ARG A 217 -4.52 -12.22 17.90
C ARG A 217 -5.40 -11.11 18.46
N TYR A 218 -6.27 -10.53 17.63
CA TYR A 218 -7.05 -9.34 17.99
C TYR A 218 -8.54 -9.64 18.24
N ASN A 219 -8.94 -10.92 18.27
CA ASN A 219 -10.34 -11.35 18.42
C ASN A 219 -11.29 -10.68 17.41
N LEU A 220 -10.86 -10.59 16.16
CA LEU A 220 -11.70 -10.07 15.07
C LEU A 220 -12.61 -11.18 14.56
N VAL A 221 -13.85 -10.81 14.21
CA VAL A 221 -14.86 -11.73 13.63
C VAL A 221 -14.52 -12.02 12.17
#